data_AF-A0AAW9BSX8-F1
#
_entry.id   AF-A0AAW9BSX8-F1
#
_cell.length_a   1.000
_cell.length_b   1.000
_cell.length_c   1.000
_cell.angle_alpha   90.00
_cell.angle_beta   90.00
_cell.angle_gamma   90.00
#
_symmetry.space_group_name_H-M   'P 1'
#
loop_
_entity.id
_entity.type
_entity.pdbx_description
1 polymer ?
#
loop_
_entity_poly.entity_id
_entity_poly.type
_entity_poly.pdbx_seq_one_letter_code
_entity_poly.pdbx_strand_id
1 'polypeptide(L)'
;DPLFGPYLDGASGLPGADINAPEAWDMTKGSSAVKIAILDSGIDCRMAGDSVSSIEFGNGKCVEQQKFVTDYQSDTLEDVVGHGTHVAGIAAAQTDNGIGIAGVGFNSSVGNLKTCYEYLIYSCDPFFGCFLIAATGVCPLSSSIDAITYAADNGYHVISMSYGSDEIDEEGNPISLVGYSQAENDAVNYAWGKGVLLVSAAGNAGDPMKNYPAAYDNVIAVGATDDDDNRASFSSFGSDWVSLMAPGDSILSTMPNEQCGTFDYDNDACLHWQSGTSMASP
;
A
#
# COMPACT_ATOMS: atom_id res chain seq x y z
N ASP A 1 12.50 -10.17 13.70
CA ASP A 1 12.73 -10.62 12.31
C ASP A 1 14.14 -10.28 11.85
N PRO A 2 14.76 -11.04 10.94
CA PRO A 2 16.19 -10.94 10.65
C PRO A 2 16.59 -9.65 9.91
N LEU A 3 15.64 -8.98 9.26
CA LEU A 3 15.81 -7.66 8.63
C LEU A 3 15.16 -6.54 9.46
N PHE A 4 15.10 -6.72 10.78
CA PHE A 4 14.67 -5.67 11.70
C PHE A 4 15.87 -4.85 12.21
N GLY A 5 15.80 -3.52 12.08
CA GLY A 5 16.73 -2.59 12.70
C GLY A 5 17.11 -1.39 11.83
N PRO A 6 17.88 -0.44 12.37
CA PRO A 6 18.22 0.81 11.68
C PRO A 6 19.37 0.68 10.66
N TYR A 7 19.92 -0.53 10.50
CA TYR A 7 21.06 -0.81 9.63
C TYR A 7 20.69 -1.87 8.60
N LEU A 8 19.88 -1.47 7.64
CA LEU A 8 19.55 -2.27 6.47
C LEU A 8 20.33 -1.67 5.30
N ASP A 9 21.22 -2.47 4.70
CA ASP A 9 22.12 -2.07 3.59
C ASP A 9 23.28 -1.09 3.91
N GLY A 10 23.67 -0.96 5.19
CA GLY A 10 24.89 -0.23 5.58
C GLY A 10 24.82 1.30 5.45
N ALA A 11 23.68 1.85 5.06
CA ALA A 11 23.33 3.25 5.24
C ALA A 11 22.80 3.47 6.67
N SER A 12 23.02 4.67 7.22
CA SER A 12 22.43 5.08 8.48
C SER A 12 21.85 6.48 8.32
N GLY A 13 20.54 6.59 8.47
CA GLY A 13 19.86 7.86 8.59
C GLY A 13 20.20 8.60 9.89
N LEU A 14 19.56 9.74 10.10
CA LEU A 14 19.63 10.52 11.32
C LEU A 14 19.07 9.71 12.51
N PRO A 15 19.83 9.49 13.60
CA PRO A 15 19.31 8.77 14.75
C PRO A 15 18.06 9.43 15.35
N GLY A 16 16.98 8.65 15.47
CA GLY A 16 15.67 9.12 15.94
C GLY A 16 14.75 9.67 14.85
N ALA A 17 15.18 9.67 13.58
CA ALA A 17 14.32 9.93 12.43
C ALA A 17 13.49 8.68 12.09
N ASP A 18 12.56 8.33 12.98
CA ASP A 18 11.74 7.13 12.88
C ASP A 18 10.42 7.29 13.67
N ILE A 19 9.57 6.26 13.61
CA ILE A 19 8.26 6.25 14.29
C ILE A 19 8.31 5.67 15.71
N ASN A 20 9.50 5.31 16.24
CA ASN A 20 9.67 4.64 17.53
C ASN A 20 8.76 3.39 17.68
N ALA A 21 8.70 2.55 16.64
CA ALA A 21 7.83 1.37 16.62
C ALA A 21 8.11 0.38 17.78
N PRO A 22 9.38 0.08 18.16
CA PRO A 22 9.67 -0.78 19.31
C PRO A 22 9.08 -0.29 20.62
N GLU A 23 9.22 1.01 20.91
CA GLU A 23 8.68 1.65 22.09
C GLU A 23 7.14 1.63 22.07
N ALA A 24 6.52 1.79 20.89
CA ALA A 24 5.08 1.65 20.74
C ALA A 24 4.61 0.19 20.99
N TRP A 25 5.39 -0.80 20.55
CA TRP A 25 5.10 -2.22 20.76
C TRP A 25 5.19 -2.67 22.22
N ASP A 26 5.97 -1.96 23.06
CA ASP A 26 5.96 -2.15 24.51
C ASP A 26 4.62 -1.75 25.16
N MET A 27 3.86 -0.86 24.52
CA MET A 27 2.51 -0.48 24.96
C MET A 27 1.44 -1.41 24.38
N THR A 28 1.51 -1.69 23.08
CA THR A 28 0.60 -2.61 22.41
C THR A 28 1.21 -3.14 21.12
N LYS A 29 1.10 -4.44 20.92
CA LYS A 29 1.42 -5.10 19.64
C LYS A 29 0.18 -5.22 18.73
N GLY A 30 -0.90 -4.50 19.01
CA GLY A 30 -2.17 -4.65 18.30
C GLY A 30 -2.86 -6.00 18.62
N SER A 31 -3.85 -6.36 17.79
CA SER A 31 -4.65 -7.57 17.95
C SER A 31 -5.22 -8.01 16.62
N SER A 32 -5.37 -9.32 16.40
CA SER A 32 -6.01 -9.85 15.19
C SER A 32 -7.49 -9.48 15.05
N ALA A 33 -8.09 -8.93 16.11
CA ALA A 33 -9.42 -8.31 16.04
C ALA A 33 -9.40 -6.97 15.28
N VAL A 34 -8.26 -6.27 15.23
CA VAL A 34 -8.08 -5.05 14.45
C VAL A 34 -7.76 -5.44 13.01
N LYS A 35 -8.71 -5.17 12.12
CA LYS A 35 -8.63 -5.45 10.69
C LYS A 35 -8.29 -4.18 9.91
N ILE A 36 -7.26 -4.25 9.09
CA ILE A 36 -6.81 -3.20 8.17
C ILE A 36 -7.21 -3.62 6.75
N ALA A 37 -8.06 -2.84 6.09
CA ALA A 37 -8.37 -3.02 4.68
C ALA A 37 -7.26 -2.37 3.86
N ILE A 38 -6.55 -3.16 3.06
CA ILE A 38 -5.58 -2.65 2.10
C ILE A 38 -6.30 -2.55 0.75
N LEU A 39 -6.58 -1.31 0.34
CA LEU A 39 -7.17 -1.01 -0.96
C LEU A 39 -6.02 -0.70 -1.92
N ASP A 40 -5.63 -1.67 -2.73
CA ASP A 40 -4.44 -1.56 -3.58
C ASP A 40 -4.49 -2.56 -4.76
N SER A 41 -3.34 -2.90 -5.35
CA SER A 41 -3.18 -3.84 -6.46
C SER A 41 -3.39 -5.31 -6.10
N GLY A 42 -3.66 -5.62 -4.85
CA GLY A 42 -3.82 -6.98 -4.33
C GLY A 42 -2.88 -7.25 -3.16
N ILE A 43 -2.97 -8.42 -2.54
CA ILE A 43 -1.95 -8.93 -1.62
C ILE A 43 -1.67 -10.39 -1.99
N ASP A 44 -0.40 -10.77 -2.03
CA ASP A 44 -0.02 -12.18 -2.02
C ASP A 44 -0.33 -12.79 -0.64
N CYS A 45 -1.55 -13.33 -0.49
CA CYS A 45 -2.06 -13.95 0.73
C CYS A 45 -1.81 -15.47 0.80
N ARG A 46 -0.93 -16.03 -0.04
CA ARG A 46 -0.74 -17.50 -0.12
C ARG A 46 0.01 -18.02 1.11
N MET A 47 -0.32 -19.24 1.53
CA MET A 47 0.24 -19.86 2.74
C MET A 47 1.61 -20.48 2.51
N ALA A 48 2.45 -20.45 3.56
CA ALA A 48 3.69 -21.23 3.66
C ALA A 48 3.43 -22.74 3.39
N GLY A 49 4.08 -23.29 2.36
CA GLY A 49 4.02 -24.72 2.01
C GLY A 49 3.57 -25.03 0.59
N ASP A 50 2.94 -24.10 -0.11
CA ASP A 50 3.04 -24.05 -1.57
C ASP A 50 4.42 -23.51 -1.91
N SER A 51 5.12 -24.14 -2.86
CA SER A 51 6.58 -24.20 -2.97
C SER A 51 7.32 -22.87 -3.23
N VAL A 52 6.66 -21.72 -3.06
CA VAL A 52 7.15 -20.35 -3.21
C VAL A 52 6.07 -19.38 -2.70
N SER A 53 5.87 -19.22 -1.38
CA SER A 53 4.82 -18.32 -0.79
C SER A 53 5.40 -17.14 0.02
N SER A 54 4.70 -16.00 0.04
CA SER A 54 4.97 -14.87 0.95
C SER A 54 4.56 -15.27 2.37
N ILE A 55 5.52 -15.84 3.10
CA ILE A 55 5.27 -16.43 4.44
C ILE A 55 4.64 -15.41 5.42
N GLU A 56 4.82 -14.12 5.15
CA GLU A 56 4.40 -13.00 6.00
C GLU A 56 2.89 -12.74 6.10
N PHE A 57 2.08 -13.26 5.16
CA PHE A 57 0.61 -13.09 5.22
C PHE A 57 -0.16 -14.41 5.39
N GLY A 58 0.57 -15.52 5.49
CA GLY A 58 0.01 -16.84 5.77
C GLY A 58 -0.61 -16.95 7.17
N ASN A 59 -1.10 -18.15 7.52
CA ASN A 59 -1.58 -18.50 8.87
C ASN A 59 -2.69 -17.61 9.44
N GLY A 60 -3.53 -17.01 8.59
CA GLY A 60 -4.69 -16.21 9.00
C GLY A 60 -4.39 -14.74 9.28
N LYS A 61 -3.21 -14.23 8.88
CA LYS A 61 -2.90 -12.80 8.90
C LYS A 61 -3.71 -12.04 7.84
N CYS A 62 -3.74 -12.56 6.61
CA CYS A 62 -4.71 -12.15 5.59
C CYS A 62 -6.06 -12.86 5.82
N VAL A 63 -7.06 -12.12 6.28
CA VAL A 63 -8.34 -12.68 6.79
C VAL A 63 -9.45 -12.69 5.75
N GLU A 64 -9.31 -11.93 4.66
CA GLU A 64 -10.33 -11.75 3.66
C GLU A 64 -9.71 -11.28 2.33
N GLN A 65 -10.32 -11.66 1.22
CA GLN A 65 -9.90 -11.25 -0.11
C GLN A 65 -11.13 -10.90 -0.94
N GLN A 66 -11.16 -9.68 -1.49
CA GLN A 66 -12.13 -9.26 -2.47
C GLN A 66 -11.52 -8.39 -3.56
N LYS A 67 -12.17 -8.37 -4.73
CA LYS A 67 -11.82 -7.49 -5.85
C LYS A 67 -12.98 -6.59 -6.23
N PHE A 68 -12.64 -5.37 -6.63
CA PHE A 68 -13.57 -4.32 -7.07
C PHE A 68 -13.27 -3.83 -8.48
N VAL A 69 -12.19 -4.32 -9.07
CA VAL A 69 -11.87 -4.12 -10.48
C VAL A 69 -12.54 -5.23 -11.30
N THR A 70 -13.22 -4.84 -12.38
CA THR A 70 -13.84 -5.77 -13.33
C THR A 70 -13.36 -5.43 -14.74
N ASP A 71 -13.29 -6.45 -15.61
CA ASP A 71 -13.25 -6.32 -17.07
C ASP A 71 -11.99 -5.74 -17.74
N TYR A 72 -11.01 -5.27 -16.97
CA TYR A 72 -9.71 -4.79 -17.49
C TYR A 72 -8.57 -5.75 -17.10
N GLN A 73 -7.51 -5.79 -17.91
CA GLN A 73 -6.37 -6.74 -17.87
C GLN A 73 -6.12 -7.41 -16.50
N SER A 74 -6.00 -8.75 -16.49
CA SER A 74 -5.77 -9.62 -15.31
C SER A 74 -6.91 -9.63 -14.27
N ASP A 75 -7.90 -10.52 -14.48
CA ASP A 75 -9.05 -10.76 -13.58
C ASP A 75 -8.73 -11.62 -12.33
N THR A 76 -7.57 -11.42 -11.72
CA THR A 76 -7.08 -12.22 -10.58
C THR A 76 -7.20 -11.46 -9.26
N LEU A 77 -7.31 -12.19 -8.14
CA LEU A 77 -7.14 -11.64 -6.79
C LEU A 77 -5.67 -11.45 -6.41
N GLU A 78 -4.77 -12.04 -7.20
CA GLU A 78 -3.34 -12.02 -6.96
C GLU A 78 -2.77 -10.63 -7.21
N ASP A 79 -1.76 -10.27 -6.42
CA ASP A 79 -1.02 -9.06 -6.63
C ASP A 79 0.03 -9.25 -7.72
N VAL A 80 -0.39 -9.03 -8.96
CA VAL A 80 0.50 -9.11 -10.13
C VAL A 80 1.29 -7.83 -10.37
N VAL A 81 1.10 -6.78 -9.55
CA VAL A 81 1.84 -5.49 -9.60
C VAL A 81 2.86 -5.38 -8.46
N GLY A 82 2.57 -5.99 -7.31
CA GLY A 82 3.44 -6.10 -6.13
C GLY A 82 3.36 -4.95 -5.13
N HIS A 83 2.73 -3.85 -5.52
CA HIS A 83 2.62 -2.66 -4.68
C HIS A 83 1.76 -2.93 -3.44
N GLY A 84 0.60 -3.57 -3.60
CA GLY A 84 -0.31 -3.89 -2.51
C GLY A 84 0.28 -4.85 -1.47
N THR A 85 1.08 -5.82 -1.91
CA THR A 85 1.83 -6.72 -1.01
C THR A 85 2.91 -5.97 -0.25
N HIS A 86 3.55 -4.96 -0.87
CA HIS A 86 4.56 -4.12 -0.22
C HIS A 86 3.96 -3.27 0.89
N VAL A 87 2.87 -2.55 0.61
CA VAL A 87 2.19 -1.72 1.62
C VAL A 87 1.55 -2.56 2.72
N ALA A 88 1.04 -3.76 2.40
CA ALA A 88 0.52 -4.68 3.41
C ALA A 88 1.63 -5.15 4.38
N GLY A 89 2.88 -5.26 3.91
CA GLY A 89 4.01 -5.70 4.72
C GLY A 89 4.41 -4.65 5.75
N ILE A 90 4.45 -3.39 5.32
CA ILE A 90 4.66 -2.25 6.21
C ILE A 90 3.56 -2.21 7.26
N ALA A 91 2.30 -2.31 6.84
CA ALA A 91 1.15 -2.25 7.74
C ALA A 91 1.14 -3.40 8.74
N ALA A 92 1.38 -4.65 8.32
CA ALA A 92 1.18 -5.82 9.18
C ALA A 92 1.83 -7.11 8.65
N ALA A 93 3.08 -7.10 8.17
CA ALA A 93 3.83 -8.35 8.00
C ALA A 93 3.83 -9.17 9.31
N GLN A 94 3.87 -10.51 9.19
CA GLN A 94 3.94 -11.38 10.35
C GLN A 94 5.25 -11.15 11.11
N THR A 95 5.15 -10.71 12.37
CA THR A 95 6.33 -10.29 13.16
C THR A 95 6.71 -11.34 14.20
N ASP A 96 8.00 -11.41 14.55
CA ASP A 96 8.59 -12.42 15.46
C ASP A 96 8.45 -13.87 14.95
N ASN A 97 8.44 -14.08 13.63
CA ASN A 97 8.44 -15.42 13.01
C ASN A 97 9.86 -15.87 12.58
N GLY A 98 10.84 -14.96 12.61
CA GLY A 98 12.22 -15.24 12.21
C GLY A 98 12.45 -15.20 10.70
N ILE A 99 11.53 -14.60 9.95
CA ILE A 99 11.52 -14.45 8.49
C ILE A 99 11.38 -12.96 8.17
N GLY A 100 12.02 -12.51 7.09
CA GLY A 100 11.81 -11.18 6.53
C GLY A 100 11.80 -10.00 7.52
N ILE A 101 10.66 -9.30 7.56
CA ILE A 101 10.49 -7.98 8.19
C ILE A 101 9.43 -7.98 9.30
N ALA A 102 9.30 -6.85 10.00
CA ALA A 102 8.27 -6.62 11.02
C ALA A 102 7.27 -5.57 10.52
N GLY A 103 5.97 -5.87 10.58
CA GLY A 103 4.93 -4.89 10.28
C GLY A 103 4.57 -4.04 11.49
N VAL A 104 4.18 -2.78 11.28
CA VAL A 104 3.81 -1.83 12.35
C VAL A 104 2.65 -2.39 13.18
N GLY A 105 1.61 -2.89 12.51
CA GLY A 105 0.47 -3.62 13.05
C GLY A 105 0.82 -5.06 13.42
N PHE A 106 1.81 -5.23 14.31
CA PHE A 106 2.43 -6.47 14.75
C PHE A 106 1.48 -7.68 14.82
N ASN A 107 0.34 -7.57 15.52
CA ASN A 107 -0.69 -8.63 15.63
C ASN A 107 -1.98 -8.33 14.84
N SER A 108 -2.08 -7.20 14.15
CA SER A 108 -3.27 -6.83 13.35
C SER A 108 -3.47 -7.77 12.17
N SER A 109 -4.69 -7.86 11.66
CA SER A 109 -5.02 -8.63 10.46
C SER A 109 -5.23 -7.71 9.26
N VAL A 110 -4.97 -8.20 8.05
CA VAL A 110 -5.18 -7.47 6.80
C VAL A 110 -6.27 -8.11 5.95
N GLY A 111 -7.03 -7.30 5.22
CA GLY A 111 -7.88 -7.75 4.13
C GLY A 111 -7.34 -7.26 2.80
N ASN A 112 -7.26 -8.16 1.83
CA ASN A 112 -6.91 -7.83 0.44
C ASN A 112 -8.16 -7.30 -0.26
N LEU A 113 -8.33 -5.99 -0.37
CA LEU A 113 -9.39 -5.37 -1.15
C LEU A 113 -8.80 -4.82 -2.46
N LYS A 114 -8.59 -5.70 -3.44
CA LYS A 114 -7.98 -5.35 -4.73
C LYS A 114 -8.84 -4.30 -5.45
N THR A 115 -8.34 -3.08 -5.42
CA THR A 115 -8.98 -1.86 -5.93
C THR A 115 -8.31 -1.37 -7.21
N CYS A 116 -7.08 -1.84 -7.47
CA CYS A 116 -6.30 -1.49 -8.64
C CYS A 116 -6.02 -2.72 -9.51
N TYR A 117 -6.17 -2.57 -10.82
CA TYR A 117 -5.78 -3.60 -11.80
C TYR A 117 -4.41 -3.29 -12.38
N GLU A 118 -3.80 -4.30 -13.01
CA GLU A 118 -2.49 -4.14 -13.66
C GLU A 118 -2.64 -3.45 -15.01
N TYR A 119 -1.88 -2.38 -15.19
CA TYR A 119 -1.76 -1.70 -16.47
C TYR A 119 -0.32 -1.79 -17.00
N LEU A 120 -0.19 -2.38 -18.18
CA LEU A 120 1.09 -2.61 -18.84
C LEU A 120 1.40 -1.50 -19.83
N ILE A 121 2.49 -0.77 -19.58
CA ILE A 121 2.93 0.33 -20.43
C ILE A 121 3.95 -0.19 -21.42
N TYR A 122 3.62 -0.12 -22.71
CA TYR A 122 4.51 -0.53 -23.80
C TYR A 122 5.09 0.69 -24.52
N SER A 123 6.40 0.64 -24.79
CA SER A 123 7.04 1.55 -25.74
C SER A 123 7.23 0.83 -27.07
N CYS A 124 6.61 1.36 -28.13
CA CYS A 124 6.67 0.79 -29.47
C CYS A 124 7.63 1.55 -30.37
N ASP A 125 8.64 0.86 -30.87
CA ASP A 125 9.55 1.35 -31.90
C ASP A 125 9.21 0.69 -33.26
N PRO A 126 9.16 1.45 -34.37
CA PRO A 126 8.79 0.93 -35.68
C PRO A 126 9.79 -0.09 -36.27
N PHE A 127 11.03 -0.15 -35.76
CA PHE A 127 12.07 -1.09 -36.20
C PHE A 127 12.27 -2.25 -35.22
N PHE A 128 12.12 -2.02 -33.92
CA PHE A 128 12.40 -3.01 -32.88
C PHE A 128 11.16 -3.67 -32.28
N GLY A 129 9.95 -3.16 -32.55
CA GLY A 129 8.70 -3.67 -32.00
C GLY A 129 8.31 -3.00 -30.68
N CYS A 130 7.31 -3.55 -29.99
CA CYS A 130 6.84 -3.06 -28.70
C CYS A 130 7.51 -3.81 -27.54
N PHE A 131 7.98 -3.05 -26.55
CA PHE A 131 8.59 -3.58 -25.34
C PHE A 131 7.84 -3.08 -24.12
N LEU A 132 7.61 -3.97 -23.16
CA LEU A 132 7.09 -3.58 -21.85
C LEU A 132 8.15 -2.71 -21.15
N ILE A 133 7.76 -1.52 -20.72
CA ILE A 133 8.65 -0.58 -20.02
C ILE A 133 8.27 -0.38 -18.55
N ALA A 134 7.01 -0.61 -18.19
CA ALA A 134 6.54 -0.57 -16.81
C ALA A 134 5.22 -1.34 -16.66
N ALA A 135 4.99 -1.88 -15.46
CA ALA A 135 3.68 -2.31 -14.99
C ALA A 135 3.30 -1.41 -13.81
N THR A 136 2.07 -0.91 -13.78
CA THR A 136 1.55 -0.05 -12.70
C THR A 136 0.17 -0.50 -12.27
N GLY A 137 -0.24 -0.13 -11.06
CA GLY A 137 -1.64 -0.21 -10.65
C GLY A 137 -2.42 0.98 -11.22
N VAL A 138 -3.63 0.73 -11.73
CA VAL A 138 -4.64 1.75 -12.01
C VAL A 138 -5.85 1.47 -11.14
N CYS A 139 -6.33 2.47 -10.40
CA CYS A 139 -7.32 2.35 -9.35
C CYS A 139 -8.58 3.15 -9.72
N PRO A 140 -9.55 2.57 -10.45
CA PRO A 140 -10.73 3.29 -10.91
C PRO A 140 -11.50 3.92 -9.76
N LEU A 141 -12.00 5.14 -9.97
CA LEU A 141 -12.86 5.84 -9.02
C LEU A 141 -14.02 4.99 -8.50
N SER A 142 -14.68 4.24 -9.38
CA SER A 142 -15.79 3.36 -9.01
C SER A 142 -15.33 2.22 -8.10
N SER A 143 -14.18 1.62 -8.39
CA SER A 143 -13.59 0.57 -7.56
C SER A 143 -13.20 1.10 -6.19
N SER A 144 -12.64 2.32 -6.12
CA SER A 144 -12.35 3.02 -4.86
C SER A 144 -13.61 3.20 -4.02
N ILE A 145 -14.69 3.74 -4.62
CA ILE A 145 -16.00 3.94 -3.96
C ILE A 145 -16.56 2.62 -3.40
N ASP A 146 -16.57 1.56 -4.22
CA ASP A 146 -17.14 0.27 -3.82
C ASP A 146 -16.30 -0.40 -2.74
N ALA A 147 -14.96 -0.34 -2.83
CA ALA A 147 -14.06 -0.92 -1.86
C ALA A 147 -14.12 -0.21 -0.50
N ILE A 148 -14.18 1.13 -0.49
CA ILE A 148 -14.35 1.93 0.75
C ILE A 148 -15.68 1.56 1.43
N THR A 149 -16.76 1.51 0.65
CA THR A 149 -18.10 1.16 1.15
C THR A 149 -18.14 -0.26 1.70
N TYR A 150 -17.51 -1.20 0.99
CA TYR A 150 -17.42 -2.58 1.42
C TYR A 150 -16.63 -2.73 2.72
N ALA A 151 -15.47 -2.07 2.84
CA ALA A 151 -14.68 -2.11 4.06
C ALA A 151 -15.49 -1.59 5.27
N ALA A 152 -16.26 -0.52 5.07
CA ALA A 152 -17.15 0.03 6.09
C ALA A 152 -18.28 -0.93 6.53
N ASP A 153 -18.73 -1.81 5.63
CA ASP A 153 -19.79 -2.78 5.89
C ASP A 153 -19.27 -4.09 6.52
N ASN A 154 -18.00 -4.42 6.35
CA ASN A 154 -17.44 -5.74 6.67
C ASN A 154 -16.49 -5.77 7.89
N GLY A 155 -16.62 -4.76 8.78
CA GLY A 155 -15.98 -4.77 10.10
C GLY A 155 -14.48 -4.48 10.08
N TYR A 156 -14.01 -3.76 9.06
CA TYR A 156 -12.67 -3.18 9.07
C TYR A 156 -12.62 -1.98 10.01
N HIS A 157 -11.46 -1.76 10.61
CA HIS A 157 -11.22 -0.68 11.57
C HIS A 157 -10.39 0.44 10.95
N VAL A 158 -9.54 0.09 9.98
CA VAL A 158 -8.68 1.00 9.23
C VAL A 158 -8.80 0.67 7.75
N ILE A 159 -8.83 1.68 6.90
CA ILE A 159 -8.74 1.62 5.44
C ILE A 159 -7.44 2.34 5.06
N SER A 160 -6.52 1.63 4.43
CA SER A 160 -5.29 2.19 3.85
C SER A 160 -5.43 2.27 2.32
N MET A 161 -5.22 3.46 1.77
CA MET A 161 -5.36 3.78 0.35
C MET A 161 -4.07 4.40 -0.17
N SER A 162 -3.18 3.56 -0.70
CA SER A 162 -1.86 3.95 -1.19
C SER A 162 -1.87 4.34 -2.68
N TYR A 163 -2.94 5.01 -3.12
CA TYR A 163 -3.18 5.43 -4.50
C TYR A 163 -3.87 6.80 -4.57
N GLY A 164 -3.86 7.42 -5.75
CA GLY A 164 -4.82 8.45 -6.14
C GLY A 164 -5.84 7.83 -7.10
N SER A 165 -7.12 8.19 -6.98
CA SER A 165 -8.17 7.58 -7.80
C SER A 165 -8.02 7.98 -9.28
N ASP A 166 -8.20 7.02 -10.18
CA ASP A 166 -8.02 7.19 -11.62
C ASP A 166 -9.35 7.34 -12.35
N GLU A 167 -9.37 8.27 -13.30
CA GLU A 167 -10.37 8.33 -14.37
C GLU A 167 -9.90 7.43 -15.52
N ILE A 168 -10.79 6.57 -16.00
CA ILE A 168 -10.50 5.58 -17.06
C ILE A 168 -11.45 5.74 -18.25
N ASP A 169 -11.00 5.39 -19.45
CA ASP A 169 -11.87 5.30 -20.64
C ASP A 169 -12.65 3.97 -20.70
N GLU A 170 -13.48 3.80 -21.72
CA GLU A 170 -14.31 2.59 -21.89
C GLU A 170 -13.46 1.32 -22.07
N GLU A 171 -12.24 1.46 -22.61
CA GLU A 171 -11.27 0.39 -22.80
C GLU A 171 -10.39 0.12 -21.56
N GLY A 172 -10.53 0.92 -20.50
CA GLY A 172 -9.75 0.79 -19.28
C GLY A 172 -8.33 1.32 -19.41
N ASN A 173 -8.12 2.36 -20.21
CA ASN A 173 -6.88 3.13 -20.17
C ASN A 173 -7.03 4.28 -19.17
N PRO A 174 -6.02 4.54 -18.33
CA PRO A 174 -6.03 5.70 -17.45
C PRO A 174 -5.96 7.00 -18.27
N ILE A 175 -6.85 7.93 -17.97
CA ILE A 175 -6.94 9.26 -18.59
C ILE A 175 -6.20 10.28 -17.74
N SER A 176 -6.53 10.33 -16.45
CA SER A 176 -5.96 11.26 -15.47
C SER A 176 -6.33 10.84 -14.05
N LEU A 177 -5.67 11.46 -13.07
CA LEU A 177 -6.14 11.42 -11.68
C LEU A 177 -7.47 12.18 -11.56
N VAL A 178 -8.35 11.66 -10.72
CA VAL A 178 -9.63 12.28 -10.41
C VAL A 178 -9.40 13.46 -9.47
N GLY A 179 -10.05 14.59 -9.77
CA GLY A 179 -10.17 15.70 -8.83
C GLY A 179 -11.12 15.38 -7.67
N TYR A 180 -11.78 16.39 -7.10
CA TYR A 180 -12.80 16.15 -6.08
C TYR A 180 -14.00 15.38 -6.70
N SER A 181 -14.36 14.24 -6.10
CA SER A 181 -15.57 13.48 -6.45
C SER A 181 -16.54 13.46 -5.26
N GLN A 182 -17.77 13.93 -5.49
CA GLN A 182 -18.78 13.88 -4.43
C GLN A 182 -19.13 12.44 -4.02
N ALA A 183 -19.17 11.51 -4.98
CA ALA A 183 -19.53 10.12 -4.70
C ALA A 183 -18.45 9.40 -3.86
N GLU A 184 -17.17 9.70 -4.13
CA GLU A 184 -16.08 9.17 -3.32
C GLU A 184 -16.01 9.82 -1.94
N ASN A 185 -16.24 11.13 -1.86
CA ASN A 185 -16.39 11.78 -0.55
C ASN A 185 -17.58 11.20 0.25
N ASP A 186 -18.71 10.89 -0.40
CA ASP A 186 -19.85 10.26 0.27
C ASP A 186 -19.49 8.86 0.83
N ALA A 187 -18.70 8.06 0.09
CA ALA A 187 -18.19 6.78 0.56
C ALA A 187 -17.22 6.93 1.75
N VAL A 188 -16.29 7.91 1.67
CA VAL A 188 -15.39 8.28 2.77
C VAL A 188 -16.18 8.67 4.02
N ASN A 189 -17.17 9.56 3.86
CA ASN A 189 -18.01 10.01 4.97
C ASN A 189 -18.87 8.89 5.56
N TYR A 190 -19.31 7.96 4.73
CA TYR A 190 -20.03 6.77 5.18
C TYR A 190 -19.13 5.85 6.02
N ALA A 191 -17.92 5.56 5.55
CA ALA A 191 -16.94 4.77 6.31
C ALA A 191 -16.55 5.44 7.63
N TRP A 192 -16.27 6.75 7.59
CA TRP A 192 -16.00 7.55 8.78
C TRP A 192 -17.18 7.54 9.77
N GLY A 193 -18.41 7.71 9.28
CA GLY A 193 -19.63 7.67 10.09
C GLY A 193 -19.88 6.30 10.76
N LYS A 194 -19.25 5.23 10.24
CA LYS A 194 -19.24 3.90 10.85
C LYS A 194 -18.08 3.68 11.83
N GLY A 195 -17.23 4.67 12.03
CA GLY A 195 -16.08 4.62 12.92
C GLY A 195 -14.85 3.95 12.32
N VAL A 196 -14.75 3.88 10.99
CA VAL A 196 -13.57 3.39 10.30
C VAL A 196 -12.57 4.53 10.12
N LEU A 197 -11.31 4.30 10.46
CA LEU A 197 -10.22 5.23 10.21
C LEU A 197 -9.78 5.14 8.75
N LEU A 198 -9.67 6.26 8.04
CA LEU A 198 -9.22 6.30 6.65
C LEU A 198 -7.86 6.98 6.56
N VAL A 199 -6.91 6.34 5.90
CA VAL A 199 -5.54 6.82 5.69
C VAL A 199 -5.21 6.73 4.21
N SER A 200 -4.62 7.77 3.63
CA SER A 200 -4.28 7.79 2.21
C SER A 200 -2.99 8.55 1.91
N ALA A 201 -2.28 8.09 0.88
CA ALA A 201 -1.03 8.67 0.40
C ALA A 201 -1.25 10.06 -0.23
N ALA A 202 -0.44 11.05 0.16
CA ALA A 202 -0.56 12.42 -0.34
C ALA A 202 -0.17 12.57 -1.84
N GLY A 203 0.61 11.65 -2.40
CA GLY A 203 1.04 11.66 -3.79
C GLY A 203 2.52 12.01 -3.97
N ASN A 204 3.07 11.67 -5.14
CA ASN A 204 4.51 11.67 -5.42
C ASN A 204 4.95 12.75 -6.42
N ALA A 205 4.21 13.86 -6.54
CA ALA A 205 4.49 14.91 -7.52
C ALA A 205 5.44 16.01 -7.00
N GLY A 206 5.70 16.04 -5.69
CA GLY A 206 6.56 17.06 -5.05
C GLY A 206 5.95 18.46 -5.13
N ASP A 207 4.63 18.56 -5.20
CA ASP A 207 3.88 19.78 -5.45
C ASP A 207 2.76 20.00 -4.41
N PRO A 208 2.11 21.18 -4.41
CA PRO A 208 1.05 21.48 -3.45
C PRO A 208 -0.36 21.03 -3.86
N MET A 209 -0.49 20.30 -4.97
CA MET A 209 -1.80 19.98 -5.55
C MET A 209 -2.50 18.88 -4.74
N LYS A 210 -3.79 19.09 -4.45
CA LYS A 210 -4.61 18.10 -3.75
C LYS A 210 -4.71 16.82 -4.57
N ASN A 211 -4.51 15.70 -3.91
CA ASN A 211 -4.72 14.36 -4.44
C ASN A 211 -5.87 13.69 -3.66
N TYR A 212 -6.74 12.95 -4.35
CA TYR A 212 -7.89 12.28 -3.74
C TYR A 212 -7.73 10.76 -3.88
N PRO A 213 -8.01 9.98 -2.82
CA PRO A 213 -8.87 10.35 -1.69
C PRO A 213 -8.19 11.08 -0.51
N ALA A 214 -6.87 11.26 -0.51
CA ALA A 214 -6.14 11.86 0.61
C ALA A 214 -6.69 13.24 1.06
N ALA A 215 -7.05 14.12 0.14
CA ALA A 215 -7.45 15.49 0.46
C ALA A 215 -8.92 15.65 0.93
N TYR A 216 -9.67 14.57 1.17
CA TYR A 216 -10.99 14.65 1.80
C TYR A 216 -10.88 14.87 3.33
N ASP A 217 -11.82 15.64 3.90
CA ASP A 217 -11.76 16.08 5.31
C ASP A 217 -11.68 14.93 6.34
N ASN A 218 -12.29 13.78 6.04
CA ASN A 218 -12.32 12.60 6.93
C ASN A 218 -11.26 11.54 6.58
N VAL A 219 -10.21 11.93 5.85
CA VAL A 219 -9.06 11.08 5.51
C VAL A 219 -7.79 11.68 6.10
N ILE A 220 -6.98 10.83 6.73
CA ILE A 220 -5.64 11.21 7.15
C ILE A 220 -4.73 11.12 5.93
N ALA A 221 -4.45 12.26 5.31
CA ALA A 221 -3.46 12.39 4.26
C ALA A 221 -2.04 12.29 4.82
N VAL A 222 -1.25 11.37 4.29
CA VAL A 222 0.12 11.09 4.75
C VAL A 222 1.13 11.42 3.66
N GLY A 223 2.04 12.36 3.95
CA GLY A 223 3.23 12.60 3.14
C GLY A 223 4.43 11.77 3.59
N ALA A 224 5.50 11.77 2.80
CA ALA A 224 6.70 10.96 3.04
C ALA A 224 7.88 11.78 3.56
N THR A 225 8.61 11.21 4.51
CA THR A 225 9.95 11.65 4.93
C THR A 225 11.04 10.70 4.47
N ASP A 226 12.26 11.23 4.35
CA ASP A 226 13.49 10.45 4.18
C ASP A 226 14.13 10.07 5.53
N ASP A 227 15.24 9.36 5.46
CA ASP A 227 16.01 8.87 6.62
C ASP A 227 16.77 9.98 7.36
N ASP A 228 16.74 11.21 6.86
CA ASP A 228 17.28 12.41 7.51
C ASP A 228 16.17 13.28 8.16
N ASP A 229 14.94 12.76 8.28
CA ASP A 229 13.73 13.45 8.79
C ASP A 229 13.31 14.67 7.96
N ASN A 230 13.77 14.76 6.71
CA ASN A 230 13.28 15.77 5.78
C ASN A 230 12.05 15.25 5.04
N ARG A 231 11.21 16.17 4.54
CA ARG A 231 10.20 15.80 3.54
C ARG A 231 10.91 15.21 2.32
N ALA A 232 10.59 13.97 1.97
CA ALA A 232 11.11 13.34 0.77
C ALA A 232 10.77 14.20 -0.44
N SER A 233 11.75 14.41 -1.35
CA SER A 233 11.62 15.41 -2.42
C SER A 233 10.35 15.24 -3.27
N PHE A 234 9.94 14.00 -3.52
CA PHE A 234 8.75 13.61 -4.28
C PHE A 234 7.43 13.77 -3.51
N SER A 235 7.41 13.88 -2.19
CA SER A 235 6.15 13.91 -1.43
C SER A 235 5.34 15.17 -1.74
N SER A 236 4.15 15.06 -2.30
CA SER A 236 3.21 16.18 -2.37
C SER A 236 2.90 16.72 -0.97
N PHE A 237 2.57 18.00 -0.87
CA PHE A 237 2.45 18.71 0.40
C PHE A 237 1.29 19.70 0.42
N GLY A 238 0.82 20.10 1.60
CA GLY A 238 -0.18 21.17 1.70
C GLY A 238 -0.67 21.34 3.12
N SER A 239 -0.50 22.54 3.66
CA SER A 239 -0.77 22.81 5.08
C SER A 239 -2.26 22.74 5.45
N ASP A 240 -3.16 22.75 4.46
CA ASP A 240 -4.61 22.68 4.64
C ASP A 240 -5.20 21.28 4.39
N TRP A 241 -4.42 20.31 3.90
CA TRP A 241 -4.95 18.99 3.53
C TRP A 241 -4.02 17.80 3.84
N VAL A 242 -2.70 17.99 3.92
CA VAL A 242 -1.78 16.95 4.42
C VAL A 242 -1.80 16.96 5.95
N SER A 243 -2.17 15.83 6.55
CA SER A 243 -2.41 15.71 7.99
C SER A 243 -1.12 15.47 8.78
N LEU A 244 -0.27 14.58 8.27
CA LEU A 244 1.01 14.23 8.89
C LEU A 244 2.00 13.69 7.83
N MET A 245 3.22 13.43 8.27
CA MET A 245 4.27 12.79 7.47
C MET A 245 4.78 11.54 8.19
N ALA A 246 5.21 10.54 7.44
CA ALA A 246 5.82 9.31 7.96
C ALA A 246 6.95 8.84 7.02
N PRO A 247 7.85 7.94 7.46
CA PRO A 247 8.92 7.41 6.60
C PRO A 247 8.36 6.79 5.32
N GLY A 248 8.86 7.24 4.16
CA GLY A 248 8.37 6.77 2.86
C GLY A 248 9.41 6.76 1.76
N ASP A 249 10.66 7.12 2.03
CA ASP A 249 11.77 6.97 1.09
C ASP A 249 12.64 5.78 1.49
N SER A 250 12.94 4.91 0.52
CA SER A 250 13.75 3.71 0.72
C SER A 250 13.21 2.84 1.85
N ILE A 251 11.98 2.34 1.67
CA ILE A 251 11.31 1.43 2.61
C ILE A 251 11.36 0.00 2.08
N LEU A 252 11.95 -0.90 2.86
CA LEU A 252 12.01 -2.33 2.57
C LEU A 252 10.71 -3.01 3.00
N SER A 253 10.07 -3.76 2.11
CA SER A 253 8.90 -4.56 2.46
C SER A 253 8.69 -5.73 1.50
N THR A 254 7.67 -6.53 1.79
CA THR A 254 7.28 -7.76 1.09
C THR A 254 6.88 -7.53 -0.37
N MET A 255 7.25 -8.47 -1.23
CA MET A 255 6.79 -8.53 -2.61
C MET A 255 6.16 -9.89 -2.92
N PRO A 256 5.27 -9.98 -3.92
CA PRO A 256 4.81 -11.26 -4.43
C PRO A 256 5.98 -12.06 -5.00
N ASN A 257 5.95 -13.38 -4.83
CA ASN A 257 7.06 -14.20 -5.28
C ASN A 257 7.25 -14.24 -6.80
N GLU A 258 6.18 -14.14 -7.60
CA GLU A 258 6.28 -14.06 -9.06
C GLU A 258 7.04 -12.81 -9.53
N GLN A 259 7.03 -11.77 -8.70
CA GLN A 259 7.73 -10.52 -8.95
C GLN A 259 9.07 -10.43 -8.23
N CYS A 260 9.51 -11.54 -7.62
CA CYS A 260 10.76 -11.57 -6.91
C CYS A 260 11.94 -11.49 -7.88
N GLY A 261 12.56 -10.32 -8.00
CA GLY A 261 13.80 -10.16 -8.75
C GLY A 261 14.95 -10.96 -8.14
N THR A 262 15.02 -11.05 -6.80
CA THR A 262 15.97 -11.88 -6.06
C THR A 262 15.33 -12.32 -4.75
N PHE A 263 15.16 -13.63 -4.58
CA PHE A 263 14.71 -14.20 -3.31
C PHE A 263 15.85 -14.14 -2.30
N ASP A 264 15.60 -13.58 -1.13
CA ASP A 264 16.57 -13.56 -0.05
C ASP A 264 16.53 -14.89 0.69
N TYR A 265 17.40 -15.82 0.29
CA TYR A 265 17.49 -17.15 0.90
C TYR A 265 17.94 -17.13 2.36
N ASP A 266 18.63 -16.07 2.80
CA ASP A 266 19.07 -15.96 4.19
C ASP A 266 17.91 -15.47 5.09
N ASN A 267 16.95 -14.76 4.51
CA ASN A 267 15.79 -14.19 5.23
C ASN A 267 14.45 -14.85 4.88
N ASP A 268 14.46 -15.87 4.00
CA ASP A 268 13.32 -16.67 3.53
C ASP A 268 12.13 -15.82 3.06
N ALA A 269 12.40 -14.68 2.43
CA ALA A 269 11.40 -13.70 2.03
C ALA A 269 11.71 -13.07 0.67
N CYS A 270 10.66 -12.69 -0.04
CA CYS A 270 10.78 -11.80 -1.19
C CYS A 270 10.55 -10.36 -0.74
N LEU A 271 11.56 -9.51 -0.91
CA LEU A 271 11.54 -8.14 -0.42
C LEU A 271 12.06 -7.18 -1.50
N HIS A 272 11.60 -5.93 -1.44
CA HIS A 272 12.07 -4.88 -2.33
C HIS A 272 12.04 -3.51 -1.64
N TRP A 273 12.98 -2.65 -1.99
CA TRP A 273 13.00 -1.25 -1.56
C TRP A 273 12.09 -0.42 -2.44
N GLN A 274 11.14 0.32 -1.86
CA GLN A 274 10.31 1.26 -2.60
C GLN A 274 10.30 2.63 -1.93
N SER A 275 10.04 3.66 -2.72
CA SER A 275 9.90 5.04 -2.26
C SER A 275 8.59 5.62 -2.77
N GLY A 276 7.83 6.25 -1.88
CA GLY A 276 6.58 6.91 -2.21
C GLY A 276 5.79 7.27 -0.95
N THR A 277 4.85 8.22 -1.06
CA THR A 277 3.84 8.44 -0.02
C THR A 277 3.00 7.20 0.25
N SER A 278 2.94 6.28 -0.72
CA SER A 278 2.35 4.95 -0.61
C SER A 278 3.04 4.02 0.39
N MET A 279 4.32 4.26 0.70
CA MET A 279 5.07 3.56 1.75
C MET A 279 4.94 4.25 3.11
N ALA A 280 4.53 5.52 3.12
CA ALA A 280 4.33 6.30 4.34
C ALA A 280 2.92 6.14 4.95
N SER A 281 1.90 5.94 4.10
CA SER A 281 0.51 5.74 4.54
C SER A 281 0.20 4.45 5.31
N PRO A 282 0.72 3.26 4.94
CA PRO A 282 0.47 2.01 5.69
C PRO A 282 1.13 1.99 7.08
#